data_AF-A0A3D3DLU6-F1
#
_entry.id   AF-A0A3D3DLU6-F1
#
_cell.length_a   1.000
_cell.length_b   1.000
_cell.length_c   1.000
_cell.angle_alpha   90.00
_cell.angle_beta   90.00
_cell.angle_gamma   90.00
#
_symmetry.space_group_name_H-M   'P 1'
#
loop_
_entity.id
_entity.type
_entity.pdbx_description
1 polymer ?
#
loop_
_entity_poly.entity_id
_entity_poly.type
_entity_poly.pdbx_seq_one_letter_code
_entity_poly.pdbx_strand_id
1 'polypeptide(L)' 'MNHMEIMSNPPRVLNQDERAFYFDQGYIVKERAIGSDWLGRLNTATAALVETTRSMKCSTQTYDLNAGHTAEN' A
#
# COMPACT_ATOMS: atom_id res chain seq x y z
N MET A 1 22.90 8.56 13.01
CA MET A 1 22.96 7.12 12.69
C MET A 1 23.58 7.00 11.32
N ASN A 2 24.73 6.33 11.20
CA ASN A 2 25.44 6.15 9.92
C ASN A 2 24.99 4.85 9.21
N HIS A 3 25.22 4.71 7.91
CA HIS A 3 24.75 3.52 7.17
C HIS A 3 25.43 2.22 7.62
N MET A 4 26.67 2.28 8.12
CA MET A 4 27.42 1.13 8.64
C MET A 4 26.80 0.56 9.92
N GLU A 5 26.34 1.43 10.83
CA GLU A 5 25.56 1.08 12.02
C GLU A 5 24.22 0.45 11.65
N ILE A 6 23.60 0.88 10.57
CA ILE A 6 22.36 0.24 10.08
C ILE A 6 22.71 -1.17 9.58
N MET A 7 23.76 -1.33 8.76
CA MET A 7 24.16 -2.64 8.18
C MET A 7 24.58 -3.68 9.21
N SER A 8 25.08 -3.29 10.38
CA SER A 8 25.43 -4.25 11.45
C SER A 8 24.22 -4.93 12.09
N ASN A 9 23.02 -4.36 11.95
CA ASN A 9 21.79 -4.97 12.45
C ASN A 9 21.28 -6.05 11.48
N PRO A 10 20.73 -7.18 12.01
CA PRO A 10 20.13 -8.22 11.18
C PRO A 10 19.05 -7.70 10.23
N PRO A 11 19.02 -8.14 8.97
CA PRO A 11 17.99 -7.75 8.01
C PRO A 11 16.60 -8.26 8.42
N ARG A 12 15.56 -7.46 8.19
CA ARG A 12 14.14 -7.82 8.46
C ARG A 12 13.33 -8.12 7.20
N VAL A 13 13.50 -7.31 6.16
CA VAL A 13 12.69 -7.34 4.92
C VAL A 13 13.60 -7.34 3.70
N LEU A 14 14.53 -6.39 3.66
CA LEU A 14 15.58 -6.35 2.65
C LEU A 14 16.75 -7.24 3.07
N ASN A 15 17.25 -8.06 2.16
CA ASN A 15 18.50 -8.81 2.36
C ASN A 15 19.70 -7.84 2.30
N GLN A 16 20.91 -8.36 2.56
CA GLN A 16 22.08 -7.50 2.70
C GLN A 16 22.47 -6.76 1.40
N ASP A 17 22.35 -7.42 0.25
CA ASP A 17 22.68 -6.83 -1.06
C ASP A 17 21.66 -5.76 -1.44
N GLU A 18 20.38 -6.03 -1.19
CA GLU A 18 19.27 -5.09 -1.36
C GLU A 18 19.46 -3.83 -0.51
N ARG A 19 19.95 -3.98 0.72
CA ARG A 19 20.25 -2.84 1.60
C ARG A 19 21.42 -2.02 1.07
N ALA A 20 22.51 -2.67 0.64
CA ALA A 20 23.66 -1.99 0.05
C ALA A 20 23.25 -1.20 -1.20
N PHE A 21 22.46 -1.82 -2.08
CA PHE A 21 21.90 -1.15 -3.26
C PHE A 21 21.07 0.08 -2.90
N TYR A 22 20.20 -0.01 -1.88
CA TYR A 22 19.42 1.14 -1.42
C TYR A 22 20.31 2.30 -0.95
N PHE A 23 21.39 2.02 -0.22
CA PHE A 23 22.31 3.08 0.24
C PHE A 23 23.14 3.69 -0.89
N ASP A 24 23.47 2.92 -1.91
CA ASP A 24 24.24 3.37 -3.07
C ASP A 24 23.36 4.16 -4.07
N GLN A 25 22.14 3.69 -4.33
CA GLN A 25 21.26 4.19 -5.39
C GLN A 25 20.12 5.08 -4.89
N GLY A 26 19.82 5.05 -3.59
CA GLY A 26 18.73 5.81 -2.97
C GLY A 26 17.33 5.22 -3.15
N TYR A 27 17.20 4.06 -3.81
CA TYR A 27 15.93 3.36 -4.02
C TYR A 27 16.12 1.85 -4.09
N ILE A 28 15.02 1.11 -4.00
CA ILE A 28 15.00 -0.34 -4.27
C ILE A 28 13.62 -0.81 -4.72
N VAL A 29 13.60 -1.84 -5.56
CA VAL A 29 12.40 -2.62 -5.86
C VAL A 29 12.41 -3.88 -5.01
N LYS A 30 11.43 -4.02 -4.12
CA LYS A 30 11.19 -5.24 -3.36
C LYS A 30 9.88 -5.86 -3.83
N GLU A 31 9.98 -6.93 -4.60
CA GLU A 31 8.80 -7.67 -5.03
C GLU A 31 8.05 -8.22 -3.82
N ARG A 32 6.72 -8.13 -3.87
CA ARG A 32 5.83 -8.63 -2.80
C ARG A 32 6.19 -8.09 -1.41
N ALA A 33 6.67 -6.84 -1.33
CA ALA A 33 6.91 -6.15 -0.07
C ALA A 33 5.68 -6.15 0.85
N ILE A 34 4.48 -6.15 0.25
CA ILE A 34 3.22 -6.44 0.91
C ILE A 34 2.80 -7.87 0.55
N GLY A 35 2.65 -8.71 1.57
CA GLY A 35 2.22 -10.10 1.40
C GLY A 35 0.79 -10.21 0.83
N SER A 36 0.52 -11.30 0.11
CA SER A 36 -0.79 -11.55 -0.51
C SER A 36 -1.95 -11.54 0.48
N ASP A 37 -1.74 -12.00 1.71
CA ASP A 37 -2.79 -12.05 2.73
C ASP A 37 -3.23 -10.64 3.15
N TRP A 38 -2.26 -9.73 3.28
CA TRP A 38 -2.55 -8.32 3.55
C TRP A 38 -3.23 -7.65 2.37
N LEU A 39 -2.77 -7.91 1.14
CA LEU A 39 -3.43 -7.43 -0.06
C LEU A 39 -4.88 -7.94 -0.15
N GLY A 40 -5.12 -9.20 0.18
CA GLY A 40 -6.46 -9.78 0.24
C GLY A 40 -7.37 -9.05 1.23
N ARG A 41 -6.87 -8.77 2.45
CA ARG A 41 -7.62 -8.02 3.46
C ARG A 41 -7.95 -6.59 3.01
N LEU A 42 -7.00 -5.89 2.40
CA LEU A 42 -7.20 -4.54 1.87
C LEU A 42 -8.23 -4.54 0.73
N ASN A 43 -8.13 -5.52 -0.18
CA ASN A 43 -9.08 -5.67 -1.28
C ASN A 43 -10.49 -5.96 -0.77
N THR A 44 -10.65 -6.87 0.20
CA THR A 44 -11.95 -7.17 0.81
C THR A 44 -12.57 -5.94 1.48
N ALA A 45 -11.78 -5.21 2.27
CA ALA A 45 -12.27 -3.99 2.93
C ALA A 45 -12.69 -2.93 1.90
N THR A 46 -11.88 -2.73 0.86
CA THR A 46 -12.17 -1.78 -0.23
C THR A 46 -13.41 -2.19 -1.01
N ALA A 47 -13.57 -3.48 -1.32
CA ALA A 47 -14.76 -3.99 -2.01
C ALA A 47 -16.04 -3.73 -1.21
N ALA A 48 -16.00 -3.86 0.13
CA ALA A 48 -17.14 -3.53 0.97
C ALA A 48 -17.50 -2.04 0.94
N LEU A 49 -16.50 -1.15 0.88
CA LEU A 49 -16.73 0.30 0.73
C LEU A 49 -17.32 0.63 -0.65
N VAL A 50 -16.79 0.03 -1.71
CA VAL A 50 -17.34 0.17 -3.07
C VAL A 50 -18.79 -0.28 -3.10
N GLU A 51 -19.11 -1.44 -2.54
CA GLU A 51 -20.48 -1.94 -2.53
C GLU A 51 -21.42 -1.05 -1.72
N THR A 52 -20.97 -0.55 -0.57
CA THR A 52 -21.74 0.39 0.25
C THR A 52 -22.05 1.68 -0.50
N THR A 53 -21.07 2.21 -1.24
CA THR A 53 -21.18 3.50 -1.93
C THR A 53 -21.79 3.41 -3.32
N ARG A 54 -21.89 2.21 -3.91
CA ARG A 54 -22.35 1.96 -5.29
C ARG A 54 -23.68 2.64 -5.61
N SER A 55 -24.66 2.54 -4.72
CA SER A 55 -26.01 3.08 -4.93
C SER A 55 -26.21 4.52 -4.44
N MET A 56 -25.19 5.12 -3.82
CA MET A 56 -25.28 6.47 -3.30
C MET A 56 -25.37 7.49 -4.43
N LYS A 57 -26.19 8.52 -4.26
CA LYS A 57 -26.43 9.57 -5.28
C LYS A 57 -25.93 10.95 -4.88
N CYS A 58 -25.46 11.11 -3.65
CA CYS A 58 -24.93 12.36 -3.13
C CYS A 58 -23.90 12.09 -2.04
N SER A 59 -22.98 13.05 -1.85
CA SER A 59 -22.00 13.02 -0.76
C SER A 59 -22.70 13.02 0.60
N THR A 60 -22.05 12.40 1.57
CA THR A 60 -22.43 12.37 2.99
C THR A 60 -21.26 12.89 3.83
N GLN A 61 -21.41 12.92 5.16
CA GLN A 61 -20.31 13.28 6.05
C GLN A 61 -19.10 12.33 5.90
N THR A 62 -19.35 11.06 5.59
CA THR A 62 -18.30 10.02 5.54
C THR A 62 -17.76 9.81 4.13
N TYR A 63 -18.58 10.02 3.11
CA TYR A 63 -18.23 9.72 1.73
C TYR A 63 -18.41 10.96 0.86
N ASP A 64 -17.32 11.38 0.22
CA ASP A 64 -17.37 12.39 -0.82
C ASP A 64 -17.49 11.72 -2.19
N LEU A 65 -18.58 11.98 -2.89
CA LEU A 65 -18.84 11.43 -4.23
C LEU A 65 -18.52 12.48 -5.29
N ASN A 66 -17.75 12.09 -6.29
CA ASN A 66 -17.44 12.96 -7.41
C ASN A 66 -18.67 13.15 -8.32
N ALA A 67 -18.69 14.24 -9.10
CA ALA A 67 -19.70 14.46 -10.11
C ALA A 67 -19.70 13.31 -11.15
N GLY A 68 -20.86 12.71 -11.40
CA GLY A 68 -20.99 11.56 -12.30
C GLY A 68 -20.82 10.20 -11.64
N HIS A 69 -20.77 10.12 -10.31
CA HIS A 69 -20.84 8.85 -9.59
C HIS A 69 -22.16 8.13 -9.88
N THR A 70 -22.06 6.89 -10.37
CA THR A 70 -23.20 6.01 -10.62
C THR A 70 -22.79 4.57 -10.34
N ALA A 71 -23.80 3.70 -10.15
CA ALA A 71 -23.59 2.26 -9.99
C ALA A 71 -23.14 1.53 -11.28
N GLU A 72 -23.19 2.22 -12.42
CA GLU A 72 -23.04 1.66 -13.77
C GLU A 72 -21.61 1.79 -14.33
N ASN A 73 -20.68 2.33 -13.53
CA ASN A 73 -19.25 2.49 -13.87
C ASN A 73 -18.37 1.38 -13.30
#